data_AF-A0A504YGK6-F1
#
_entry.id   AF-A0A504YGK6-F1
#
_cell.length_a   1.000
_cell.length_b   1.000
_cell.length_c   1.000
_cell.angle_alpha   90.00
_cell.angle_beta   90.00
_cell.angle_gamma   90.00
#
_symmetry.space_group_name_H-M   'P 1'
#
loop_
_entity.id
_entity.type
_entity.pdbx_description
1 polymer ?
#
loop_
_entity_poly.entity_id
_entity_poly.type
_entity_poly.pdbx_seq_one_letter_code
_entity_poly.pdbx_strand_id
1 'polypeptide(L)' 'MKQEVALATTQALLQNMSDICFKKCISKPGTSLDNSEQKCVATCMDRYVDSWNLVSKTFAARIRRESSRM' A
#
# COMPACT_ATOMS: atom_id res chain seq x y z
N MET A 1 7.10 -14.93 -17.62
CA MET A 1 7.54 -15.07 -16.21
C MET A 1 7.92 -13.77 -15.50
N LYS A 2 9.05 -13.09 -15.75
CA LYS A 2 9.45 -11.91 -14.93
C LYS A 2 8.45 -10.74 -14.95
N GLN A 3 7.81 -10.48 -16.09
CA GLN A 3 6.79 -9.42 -16.21
C GLN A 3 5.48 -9.76 -15.46
N GLU A 4 5.05 -11.03 -15.45
CA GLU A 4 3.81 -11.47 -14.79
C GLU A 4 3.91 -11.34 -13.27
N VAL A 5 5.08 -11.63 -12.69
CA VAL A 5 5.32 -11.49 -11.24
C VAL A 5 5.27 -10.02 -10.80
N ALA A 6 5.82 -9.11 -11.60
CA ALA A 6 5.75 -7.69 -11.32
C ALA A 6 4.29 -7.20 -11.36
N LEU A 7 3.51 -7.63 -12.35
CA LEU A 7 2.10 -7.29 -12.48
C LEU A 7 1.28 -7.78 -11.28
N ALA A 8 1.47 -9.05 -10.88
CA ALA A 8 0.77 -9.64 -9.73
C ALA A 8 1.11 -8.93 -8.42
N THR A 9 2.36 -8.51 -8.24
CA THR A 9 2.80 -7.76 -7.05
C THR A 9 2.15 -6.38 -7.00
N THR A 10 2.11 -5.67 -8.12
CA THR A 10 1.43 -4.37 -8.23
C THR A 10 -0.08 -4.51 -7.98
N GLN A 11 -0.71 -5.56 -8.52
CA GLN A 11 -2.13 -5.83 -8.30
C GLN A 11 -2.45 -6.03 -6.82
N ALA A 12 -1.65 -6.83 -6.11
CA ALA A 12 -1.82 -7.08 -4.68
C ALA A 12 -1.64 -5.79 -3.85
N LEU A 13 -0.66 -4.95 -4.23
CA LEU A 13 -0.45 -3.65 -3.58
C LEU A 13 -1.67 -2.75 -3.74
N LEU A 14 -2.23 -2.65 -4.95
CA LEU A 14 -3.41 -1.84 -5.24
C LEU A 14 -4.64 -2.34 -4.47
N GLN A 15 -4.86 -3.66 -4.41
CA GLN A 15 -5.97 -4.25 -3.67
C GLN A 15 -5.87 -3.96 -2.17
N ASN A 16 -4.72 -4.23 -1.55
CA ASN A 16 -4.50 -3.98 -0.12
C ASN A 16 -4.65 -2.51 0.24
N MET A 17 -4.10 -1.62 -0.59
CA MET A 17 -4.23 -0.17 -0.41
C MET A 17 -5.68 0.28 -0.50
N SER A 18 -6.41 -0.23 -1.49
CA SER A 18 -7.83 0.09 -1.70
C SER A 18 -8.67 -0.33 -0.49
N ASP A 19 -8.47 -1.55 0.01
CA ASP A 19 -9.19 -2.07 1.18
C ASP A 19 -8.91 -1.26 2.44
N ILE A 20 -7.65 -0.91 2.68
CA ILE A 20 -7.23 -0.14 3.86
C ILE A 20 -7.80 1.28 3.79
N CYS A 21 -7.64 1.96 2.66
CA CYS A 21 -8.08 3.35 2.52
C CYS A 21 -9.59 3.47 2.48
N PHE A 22 -10.30 2.51 1.87
CA PHE A 22 -11.76 2.46 1.93
C PHE A 22 -12.25 2.36 3.36
N LYS A 23 -11.76 1.37 4.13
CA LYS A 23 -12.15 1.18 5.55
C LYS A 23 -11.81 2.38 6.42
N LYS A 24 -10.73 3.10 6.11
CA LYS A 24 -10.27 4.25 6.90
C LYS A 24 -11.06 5.52 6.60
N CYS A 25 -11.41 5.75 5.33
CA CYS A 25 -11.89 7.05 4.86
C CYS A 25 -13.38 7.08 4.53
N ILE A 26 -14.01 5.94 4.20
CA ILE A 26 -15.41 5.89 3.78
C ILE A 26 -16.27 5.51 4.98
N SER A 27 -16.87 6.52 5.60
CA SER A 27 -17.74 6.33 6.78
C SER A 27 -19.21 6.19 6.41
N LYS A 28 -19.62 6.74 5.26
CA LYS A 28 -20.99 6.75 4.78
C LYS A 28 -21.01 6.39 3.28
N PRO A 29 -21.06 5.10 2.94
CA PRO A 29 -21.05 4.67 1.55
C PRO A 29 -22.18 5.33 0.75
N GLY A 30 -21.83 5.90 -0.39
CA GLY A 30 -22.76 6.55 -1.31
C GLY A 30 -22.35 6.33 -2.77
N THR A 31 -23.08 6.94 -3.69
CA THR A 31 -22.79 6.86 -5.14
C THR A 31 -21.63 7.75 -5.56
N SER A 32 -21.15 8.62 -4.68
CA SER A 32 -20.05 9.56 -4.92
C SER A 32 -19.29 9.82 -3.62
N LEU A 33 -17.99 10.08 -3.74
CA LEU A 33 -17.17 10.53 -2.62
C LEU A 33 -17.40 12.03 -2.37
N ASP A 34 -17.66 12.41 -1.13
CA ASP A 34 -17.65 13.83 -0.77
C ASP A 34 -16.21 14.39 -0.73
N ASN A 35 -16.06 15.72 -0.63
CA ASN A 35 -14.74 16.36 -0.64
C ASN A 35 -13.83 15.89 0.52
N SER A 36 -14.41 15.52 1.67
CA SER A 36 -13.65 15.04 2.82
C SER A 36 -13.14 13.62 2.60
N GLU A 37 -13.98 12.75 2.03
CA GLU A 37 -13.63 11.38 1.65
C GLU A 37 -12.57 11.37 0.56
N GLN A 38 -12.72 12.20 -0.48
CA GLN A 38 -11.71 12.34 -1.55
C GLN A 38 -10.35 12.74 -0.99
N LYS A 39 -10.31 13.78 -0.14
CA LYS A 39 -9.07 14.25 0.48
C LYS A 39 -8.45 13.20 1.40
N CYS A 40 -9.28 12.48 2.16
CA CYS A 40 -8.82 11.40 3.02
C CYS A 40 -8.20 10.27 2.20
N VAL A 41 -8.89 9.80 1.15
CA VAL A 41 -8.41 8.71 0.30
C VAL A 41 -7.07 9.07 -0.37
N ALA A 42 -6.96 10.27 -0.95
CA ALA A 42 -5.70 10.74 -1.55
C ALA A 42 -4.55 10.72 -0.52
N THR A 43 -4.78 11.31 0.66
CA THR A 43 -3.79 11.33 1.74
C THR A 43 -3.45 9.90 2.23
N CYS A 44 -4.44 9.02 2.33
CA CYS A 44 -4.25 7.65 2.75
C CYS A 44 -3.38 6.87 1.77
N MET A 45 -3.63 6.99 0.47
CA MET A 45 -2.86 6.32 -0.58
C MET A 45 -1.40 6.79 -0.55
N ASP A 46 -1.15 8.10 -0.47
CA ASP A 46 0.21 8.65 -0.35
C ASP A 46 0.95 8.07 0.86
N ARG A 47 0.32 8.09 2.04
CA ARG A 47 0.90 7.56 3.27
C ARG A 47 1.09 6.05 3.25
N TYR A 48 0.20 5.31 2.59
CA TYR A 48 0.33 3.88 2.43
C TYR A 48 1.56 3.52 1.60
N VAL A 49 1.77 4.19 0.46
CA VAL A 49 2.93 3.98 -0.40
C VAL A 49 4.23 4.35 0.31
N ASP A 50 4.26 5.49 1.01
CA ASP A 50 5.41 5.91 1.82
C ASP A 50 5.78 4.86 2.87
N SER A 51 4.78 4.38 3.61
CA SER A 51 4.95 3.37 4.65
C SER A 51 5.43 2.05 4.06
N TRP A 52 4.81 1.61 2.96
CA TRP A 52 5.19 0.38 2.26
C TRP A 52 6.64 0.42 1.79
N ASN A 53 7.08 1.53 1.19
CA ASN A 53 8.46 1.72 0.73
C ASN A 53 9.46 1.68 1.88
N LEU A 54 9.17 2.37 2.98
CA LEU A 54 10.02 2.39 4.17
C LEU A 54 10.16 1.00 4.80
N VAL A 55 9.04 0.31 4.99
CA VAL A 55 9.01 -1.04 5.56
C VAL A 55 9.74 -2.01 4.65
N SER A 56 9.46 -1.99 3.34
CA SER A 56 10.11 -2.86 2.35
C SER A 56 11.63 -2.68 2.33
N LYS A 57 12.11 -1.44 2.34
CA LYS A 57 13.55 -1.12 2.38
C LYS A 57 14.19 -1.63 3.67
N THR A 58 13.55 -1.37 4.81
CA THR A 58 14.05 -1.76 6.14
C THR A 58 14.11 -3.28 6.27
N PHE A 59 13.05 -3.97 5.82
CA PHE A 59 12.96 -5.42 5.84
C PHE A 59 14.02 -6.06 4.95
N ALA A 60 14.18 -5.57 3.71
CA ALA A 60 15.20 -6.07 2.80
C ALA A 60 16.63 -5.87 3.36
N ALA A 61 16.90 -4.72 3.98
CA ALA A 61 18.18 -4.46 4.63
C ALA A 61 18.42 -5.42 5.81
N ARG A 62 17.39 -5.75 6.59
CA ARG A 62 17.48 -6.71 7.69
C ARG A 62 17.77 -8.13 7.18
N ILE A 63 17.03 -8.61 6.18
CA ILE A 63 17.25 -9.94 5.60
C ILE A 63 18.70 -10.13 5.17
N ARG A 64 19.28 -9.14 4.47
CA ARG A 64 20.69 -9.21 4.00
C ARG A 64 21.69 -9.32 5.16
N ARG A 65 21.42 -8.65 6.28
CA ARG A 65 22.28 -8.71 7.48
C ARG A 65 22.18 -10.07 8.16
N GLU A 66 20.99 -10.63 8.28
CA GLU A 66 20.82 -11.95 8.89
C GLU A 66 21.39 -13.06 7.98
N SER A 67 21.26 -12.94 6.65
CA SER A 67 21.88 -13.91 5.72
C SER A 67 23.41 -13.90 5.76
N SER A 68 24.04 -12.77 6.13
CA SER A 68 25.50 -12.70 6.32
C SER A 68 25.99 -13.23 7.68
N ARG A 69 25.07 -13.50 8.61
CA ARG A 69 25.37 -14.08 9.92
C ARG A 69 25.19 -15.60 9.96
N MET A 70 24.62 -16.17 8.90
CA MET A 70 24.64 -17.61 8.62
C MET A 70 25.92 -17.97 7.87
#